data_AF-A0A7S3ZUQ6-F1
#
_entry.id   AF-A0A7S3ZUQ6-F1
#
_cell.length_a   1.000
_cell.length_b   1.000
_cell.length_c   1.000
_cell.angle_alpha   90.00
_cell.angle_beta   90.00
_cell.angle_gamma   90.00
#
_symmetry.space_group_name_H-M   'P 1'
#
loop_
_entity.id
_entity.type
_entity.pdbx_description
1 polymer ?
#
loop_
_entity_poly.entity_id
_entity_poly.type
_entity_poly.pdbx_seq_one_letter_code
_entity_poly.pdbx_strand_id
1 'polypeptide(L)'
;MRRLPRRAAAESRGGGRRPVVLPRLLALLAAAAATPWPRDASQVVHDRYDIIFCHPPDAGRSLNDRVAKLVAQKPPHKRCYARAPNRTQHIVTNLLLNASEVRALDMKTLPRHPTFWVPLRFATKADALTAICTFANVTAPLLQRADHVASYTLLTLPYPTGEHGSPWDRAYAKHGHEGCAPALMEMLADESKLSAWFVMDHDSAIEDARNSTKGKPELHETWVARPKLRHVPMGVSRRSPAFAAALASRKVPFHARNGSLYVNFRVHGLNRATAKSVVQENFGVKNAYYGGTDETYFADLLRTPFVVSPRGSKIDCHRHWEALALGAAPIVLDSPLTRELFYGLPALLLESWDALTPDLLRAHQKVLKAVETHGGGFDWARLSIERWRTEVAEARPFAPSCGDDGRWRHAGHAGHDCAWVGASPAWRCKVRGEDSSVAAAACATSCAETC
;
A
#
# COMPACT_ATOMS: atom_id res chain seq x y z
N MET A 1 -58.17 -37.84 -39.23
CA MET A 1 -57.79 -37.36 -37.87
C MET A 1 -56.29 -37.04 -37.84
N ARG A 2 -55.85 -36.06 -37.03
CA ARG A 2 -54.46 -35.78 -36.53
C ARG A 2 -53.28 -36.10 -37.49
N ARG A 3 -52.64 -35.11 -38.15
CA ARG A 3 -51.66 -34.09 -37.68
C ARG A 3 -50.18 -34.48 -37.93
N LEU A 4 -49.45 -33.54 -38.56
CA LEU A 4 -47.99 -33.31 -38.57
C LEU A 4 -47.06 -34.20 -39.43
N PRO A 5 -46.42 -33.63 -40.46
CA PRO A 5 -45.03 -33.93 -40.82
C PRO A 5 -44.07 -33.07 -39.99
N ARG A 6 -42.99 -33.65 -39.44
CA ARG A 6 -41.91 -32.88 -38.79
C ARG A 6 -40.95 -32.33 -39.86
N ARG A 7 -40.94 -31.01 -40.05
CA ARG A 7 -39.85 -30.29 -40.72
C ARG A 7 -38.60 -30.27 -39.84
N ALA A 8 -37.45 -30.15 -40.48
CA ALA A 8 -36.18 -29.85 -39.82
C ALA A 8 -36.22 -28.49 -39.10
N ALA A 9 -35.49 -28.38 -37.99
CA ALA A 9 -35.14 -27.14 -37.33
C ALA A 9 -33.67 -27.20 -36.91
N ALA A 10 -32.91 -26.16 -37.21
CA ALA A 10 -31.54 -26.02 -36.73
C ALA A 10 -31.56 -25.50 -35.28
N GLU A 11 -30.69 -26.03 -34.42
CA GLU A 11 -30.35 -25.39 -33.15
C GLU A 11 -28.85 -25.12 -33.06
N SER A 12 -28.52 -23.84 -33.05
CA SER A 12 -27.22 -23.35 -32.64
C SER A 12 -27.01 -23.61 -31.14
N ARG A 13 -25.82 -24.09 -30.76
CA ARG A 13 -25.36 -24.03 -29.37
C ARG A 13 -24.05 -23.25 -29.30
N GLY A 14 -24.19 -21.93 -29.17
CA GLY A 14 -23.07 -21.04 -28.89
C GLY A 14 -22.53 -21.29 -27.49
N GLY A 15 -21.24 -21.61 -27.40
CA GLY A 15 -20.51 -21.73 -26.14
C GLY A 15 -20.24 -20.37 -25.50
N GLY A 16 -21.28 -19.73 -24.95
CA GLY A 16 -21.16 -18.48 -24.22
C GLY A 16 -20.41 -18.66 -22.91
N ARG A 17 -19.12 -18.28 -22.86
CA ARG A 17 -18.38 -18.11 -21.60
C ARG A 17 -19.08 -17.06 -20.74
N ARG A 18 -19.68 -17.49 -19.62
CA ARG A 18 -20.21 -16.56 -18.61
C ARG A 18 -19.04 -15.84 -17.92
N PRO A 19 -19.06 -14.50 -17.75
CA PRO A 19 -18.01 -13.79 -17.03
C PRO A 19 -18.11 -14.06 -15.52
N VAL A 20 -17.15 -14.80 -14.99
CA VAL A 20 -17.03 -15.10 -13.55
C VAL A 20 -16.26 -13.99 -12.85
N VAL A 21 -16.93 -12.85 -12.60
CA VAL A 21 -16.29 -11.68 -11.93
C VAL A 21 -17.12 -11.17 -10.74
N LEU A 22 -18.43 -11.41 -10.71
CA LEU A 22 -19.34 -10.81 -9.73
C LEU A 22 -19.21 -11.27 -8.25
N PRO A 23 -18.74 -12.48 -7.87
CA PRO A 23 -18.75 -12.90 -6.46
C PRO A 23 -17.66 -12.27 -5.57
N ARG A 24 -16.55 -11.78 -6.14
CA ARG A 24 -15.36 -11.38 -5.35
C ARG A 24 -15.51 -10.05 -4.59
N LEU A 25 -16.48 -9.20 -4.96
CA LEU A 25 -16.58 -7.85 -4.38
C LEU A 25 -17.26 -7.77 -3.00
N LEU A 26 -18.12 -8.73 -2.66
CA LEU A 26 -18.89 -8.70 -1.40
C LEU A 26 -18.08 -9.11 -0.16
N ALA A 27 -16.91 -9.74 -0.32
CA ALA A 27 -16.08 -10.24 0.78
C ALA A 27 -15.05 -9.21 1.32
N LEU A 28 -14.98 -8.01 0.74
CA LEU A 28 -13.97 -6.98 1.05
C LEU A 28 -14.45 -5.89 2.03
N LEU A 29 -15.70 -5.94 2.49
CA LEU A 29 -16.34 -4.82 3.21
C LEU A 29 -17.01 -5.28 4.52
N ALA A 30 -16.19 -5.74 5.47
CA ALA A 30 -16.61 -5.93 6.85
C ALA A 30 -16.53 -4.59 7.61
N ALA A 31 -17.67 -3.92 7.75
CA ALA A 31 -18.02 -2.89 8.74
C ALA A 31 -16.86 -2.09 9.40
N ALA A 32 -16.29 -1.13 8.66
CA ALA A 32 -15.69 0.07 9.25
C ALA A 32 -16.73 1.19 9.21
N ALA A 33 -17.00 1.88 10.32
CA ALA A 33 -17.89 3.03 10.33
C ALA A 33 -17.27 4.20 9.53
N ALA A 34 -18.08 4.93 8.76
CA ALA A 34 -17.65 6.08 7.96
C ALA A 34 -16.76 7.03 8.77
N THR A 35 -15.48 7.10 8.42
CA THR A 35 -14.53 8.00 9.07
C THR A 35 -14.58 9.38 8.42
N PRO A 36 -14.26 10.47 9.15
CA PRO A 36 -14.35 11.82 8.59
C PRO A 36 -13.38 11.99 7.42
N TRP A 37 -13.92 12.36 6.26
CA TRP A 37 -13.14 12.57 5.05
C TRP A 37 -12.31 13.88 5.16
N PRO A 38 -10.96 13.83 5.19
CA PRO A 38 -10.12 15.01 5.48
C PRO A 38 -10.47 16.22 4.61
N ARG A 39 -10.45 17.41 5.23
CA ARG A 39 -10.85 18.69 4.61
C ARG A 39 -9.70 19.69 4.43
N ASP A 40 -8.58 19.45 5.10
CA ASP A 40 -7.36 20.25 5.01
C ASP A 40 -6.21 19.38 4.52
N ALA A 41 -5.38 19.91 3.61
CA ALA A 41 -4.20 19.22 3.09
C ALA A 41 -3.14 18.98 4.18
N SER A 42 -3.14 19.78 5.25
CA SER A 42 -2.30 19.57 6.44
C SER A 42 -2.63 18.26 7.20
N GLN A 43 -3.81 17.68 6.96
CA GLN A 43 -4.28 16.45 7.58
C GLN A 43 -4.01 15.21 6.71
N VAL A 44 -3.65 15.38 5.43
CA VAL A 44 -3.53 14.29 4.46
C VAL A 44 -2.11 13.76 4.38
N VAL A 45 -1.94 12.44 4.33
CA VAL A 45 -0.64 11.78 4.13
C VAL A 45 0.01 12.31 2.84
N HIS A 46 1.29 12.68 2.94
CA HIS A 46 2.06 13.25 1.84
C HIS A 46 3.49 12.74 1.81
N ASP A 47 4.19 12.98 0.69
CA ASP A 47 5.55 12.54 0.30
C ASP A 47 6.74 12.93 1.22
N ARG A 48 6.45 13.42 2.43
CA ARG A 48 7.38 14.02 3.40
C ARG A 48 7.06 13.46 4.79
N TYR A 49 7.44 12.21 4.99
CA TYR A 49 7.17 11.44 6.21
C TYR A 49 7.76 12.04 7.48
N ASP A 50 8.72 12.96 7.35
CA ASP A 50 9.39 13.64 8.46
C ASP A 50 8.39 14.43 9.31
N ILE A 51 7.39 15.02 8.66
CA ILE A 51 6.29 15.75 9.31
C ILE A 51 5.21 14.81 9.85
N ILE A 52 5.11 13.60 9.28
CA ILE A 52 4.11 12.60 9.69
C ILE A 52 4.55 11.93 10.99
N PHE A 53 5.79 11.44 11.06
CA PHE A 53 6.26 10.57 12.16
C PHE A 53 7.32 11.19 13.09
N CYS A 54 7.89 12.36 12.75
CA CYS A 54 8.68 13.16 13.68
C CYS A 54 8.01 14.52 13.93
N HIS A 55 8.37 15.18 15.03
CA HIS A 55 7.84 16.52 15.32
C HIS A 55 8.54 17.55 14.41
N PRO A 56 7.81 18.42 13.69
CA PRO A 56 8.44 19.50 12.93
C PRO A 56 9.16 20.47 13.90
N PRO A 57 10.32 21.04 13.51
CA PRO A 57 10.86 22.23 14.17
C PRO A 57 9.91 23.41 13.95
N ASP A 58 9.89 24.36 14.89
CA ASP A 58 8.92 25.47 14.93
C ASP A 58 8.74 26.16 13.57
N ALA A 59 7.52 26.10 13.04
CA ALA A 59 7.22 26.40 11.64
C ALA A 59 7.12 27.91 11.35
N GLY A 60 8.27 28.59 11.36
CA GLY A 60 8.40 30.00 11.01
C GLY A 60 9.05 30.26 9.63
N ARG A 61 8.23 30.66 8.65
CA ARG A 61 8.59 31.16 7.29
C ARG A 61 8.96 30.08 6.25
N SER A 62 8.93 30.49 4.98
CA SER A 62 8.92 29.65 3.77
C SER A 62 9.93 28.49 3.78
N LEU A 63 9.39 27.28 3.97
CA LEU A 63 10.13 26.10 4.39
C LEU A 63 10.98 25.45 3.28
N ASN A 64 10.77 25.77 2.00
CA ASN A 64 11.38 25.01 0.90
C ASN A 64 12.83 25.42 0.59
N ASP A 65 13.17 26.72 0.53
CA ASP A 65 14.51 27.14 0.06
C ASP A 65 15.54 27.32 1.18
N ARG A 66 15.11 27.72 2.38
CA ARG A 66 16.02 27.87 3.54
C ARG A 66 16.37 26.53 4.18
N VAL A 67 15.40 25.61 4.28
CA VAL A 67 15.67 24.26 4.83
C VAL A 67 16.55 23.45 3.88
N ALA A 68 16.37 23.56 2.56
CA ALA A 68 17.25 22.90 1.59
C ALA A 68 18.74 23.30 1.75
N LYS A 69 19.02 24.60 2.00
CA LYS A 69 20.39 25.09 2.24
C LYS A 69 20.93 24.71 3.63
N LEU A 70 20.10 24.64 4.66
CA LEU A 70 20.51 24.22 6.01
C LEU A 70 20.76 22.70 6.11
N VAL A 71 19.89 21.88 5.51
CA VAL A 71 20.05 20.42 5.42
C VAL A 71 21.33 20.03 4.67
N ALA A 72 21.78 20.85 3.71
CA ALA A 72 23.04 20.65 3.00
C ALA A 72 24.31 20.90 3.84
N GLN A 73 24.23 21.55 5.01
CA GLN A 73 25.41 21.97 5.78
C GLN A 73 25.62 21.19 7.09
N LYS A 74 24.57 20.61 7.67
CA LYS A 74 24.58 19.49 8.65
C LYS A 74 23.13 19.17 9.03
N PRO A 75 22.69 17.89 9.05
CA PRO A 75 21.37 17.57 9.60
C PRO A 75 21.35 17.84 11.12
N PRO A 76 20.24 18.32 11.69
CA PRO A 76 20.08 18.33 13.14
C PRO A 76 19.85 16.89 13.63
N HIS A 77 20.94 16.19 13.97
CA HIS A 77 20.87 14.91 14.66
C HIS A 77 20.70 15.12 16.17
N LYS A 78 19.62 14.57 16.76
CA LYS A 78 19.42 14.22 18.20
C LYS A 78 17.95 13.80 18.47
N ARG A 79 17.56 12.59 18.07
CA ARG A 79 16.28 11.89 18.42
C ARG A 79 14.98 12.73 18.33
N CYS A 80 14.68 13.34 17.17
CA CYS A 80 13.32 13.78 16.73
C CYS A 80 12.33 14.53 17.69
N TYR A 81 12.66 15.31 18.72
CA TYR A 81 13.91 15.92 19.18
C TYR A 81 13.79 16.19 20.70
N ALA A 82 14.87 16.05 21.46
CA ALA A 82 14.79 16.03 22.93
C ALA A 82 14.34 17.37 23.59
N ARG A 83 13.30 17.27 24.46
CA ARG A 83 12.73 18.31 25.35
C ARG A 83 12.07 19.53 24.69
N ALA A 84 10.86 19.33 24.15
CA ALA A 84 9.81 20.35 24.17
C ALA A 84 9.01 20.25 25.49
N PRO A 85 8.81 21.34 26.29
CA PRO A 85 8.16 21.22 27.61
C PRO A 85 6.64 21.01 27.58
N ASN A 86 5.97 21.15 26.42
CA ASN A 86 4.51 21.09 26.34
C ASN A 86 3.99 20.62 24.97
N ARG A 87 3.03 19.68 25.02
CA ARG A 87 2.19 19.12 23.94
C ARG A 87 2.81 18.04 23.03
N THR A 88 2.03 16.96 22.88
CA THR A 88 2.12 15.83 21.92
C THR A 88 3.41 15.01 21.90
N GLN A 89 3.28 13.70 22.12
CA GLN A 89 4.40 12.75 22.25
C GLN A 89 5.16 12.52 20.93
N HIS A 90 6.47 12.30 21.01
CA HIS A 90 7.27 11.89 19.86
C HIS A 90 6.95 10.44 19.49
N ILE A 91 6.44 10.23 18.27
CA ILE A 91 6.07 8.89 17.76
C ILE A 91 7.31 8.01 17.53
N VAL A 92 8.37 8.62 16.98
CA VAL A 92 9.68 7.97 16.77
C VAL A 92 10.60 8.25 17.95
N THR A 93 11.03 7.19 18.64
CA THR A 93 12.00 7.26 19.75
C THR A 93 13.43 7.50 19.25
N ASN A 94 13.79 6.87 18.13
CA ASN A 94 15.13 6.94 17.56
C ASN A 94 15.05 7.05 16.02
N LEU A 95 15.57 8.15 15.48
CA LEU A 95 15.87 8.29 14.05
C LEU A 95 17.35 7.93 13.84
N LEU A 96 17.63 6.94 13.00
CA LEU A 96 18.96 6.38 12.78
C LEU A 96 19.31 6.47 11.29
N LEU A 97 20.05 7.50 10.88
CA LEU A 97 20.29 7.80 9.46
C LEU A 97 21.50 7.04 8.89
N ASN A 98 22.38 6.50 9.74
CA ASN A 98 23.56 5.77 9.31
C ASN A 98 24.02 4.71 10.33
N ALA A 99 24.88 3.80 9.89
CA ALA A 99 25.36 2.67 10.68
C ALA A 99 26.20 3.04 11.92
N SER A 100 26.75 4.26 12.01
CA SER A 100 27.45 4.71 13.22
C SER A 100 26.44 4.99 14.34
N GLU A 101 25.33 5.66 14.02
CA GLU A 101 24.24 5.93 14.98
C GLU A 101 23.57 4.65 15.46
N VAL A 102 23.38 3.68 14.56
CA VAL A 102 22.87 2.34 14.88
C VAL A 102 23.77 1.62 15.89
N ARG A 103 25.09 1.70 15.71
CA ARG A 103 26.08 1.11 16.63
C ARG A 103 26.23 1.87 17.95
N ALA A 104 25.98 3.18 17.97
CA ALA A 104 26.08 4.03 19.15
C ALA A 104 24.82 4.04 20.05
N LEU A 105 23.84 3.17 19.79
CA LEU A 105 22.57 3.14 20.51
C LEU A 105 22.74 2.53 21.92
N ASP A 106 22.54 3.35 22.96
CA ASP A 106 22.51 2.85 24.34
C ASP A 106 21.20 2.11 24.64
N MET A 107 21.28 0.78 24.56
CA MET A 107 20.22 -0.18 24.86
C MET A 107 19.58 0.00 26.25
N LYS A 108 20.34 0.42 27.26
CA LYS A 108 19.84 0.59 28.64
C LYS A 108 18.90 1.79 28.77
N THR A 109 18.97 2.74 27.84
CA THR A 109 18.12 3.95 27.83
C THR A 109 16.83 3.81 27.02
N LEU A 110 16.61 2.65 26.39
CA LEU A 110 15.43 2.42 25.57
C LEU A 110 14.16 2.23 26.45
N PRO A 111 13.01 2.77 26.04
CA PRO A 111 11.73 2.46 26.66
C PRO A 111 11.35 0.99 26.40
N ARG A 112 10.28 0.52 27.06
CA ARG A 112 9.76 -0.86 26.91
C ARG A 112 9.31 -1.21 25.48
N HIS A 113 8.88 -0.21 24.73
CA HIS A 113 8.41 -0.33 23.34
C HIS A 113 9.01 0.81 22.49
N PRO A 114 10.29 0.76 22.08
CA PRO A 114 10.91 1.81 21.28
C PRO A 114 10.43 1.75 19.83
N THR A 115 10.25 2.93 19.24
CA THR A 115 10.00 3.08 17.80
C THR A 115 11.27 3.57 17.12
N PHE A 116 11.74 2.81 16.13
CA PHE A 116 12.90 3.12 15.31
C PHE A 116 12.49 3.56 13.92
N TRP A 117 13.06 4.64 13.44
CA TRP A 117 13.05 4.98 12.01
C TRP A 117 14.46 4.87 11.46
N VAL A 118 14.64 3.89 10.56
CA VAL A 118 15.89 3.64 9.83
C VAL A 118 15.61 3.92 8.34
N PRO A 119 15.58 5.18 7.89
CA PRO A 119 15.24 5.51 6.52
C PRO A 119 16.26 4.94 5.54
N LEU A 120 15.77 4.44 4.40
CA LEU A 120 16.61 3.97 3.31
C LEU A 120 17.11 5.16 2.50
N ARG A 121 18.34 5.07 1.96
CA ARG A 121 18.82 6.08 1.00
C ARG A 121 18.32 5.77 -0.41
N PHE A 122 18.56 6.68 -1.35
CA PHE A 122 18.33 6.45 -2.77
C PHE A 122 19.03 5.16 -3.24
N ALA A 123 18.31 4.27 -3.91
CA ALA A 123 18.83 2.98 -4.39
C ALA A 123 20.06 3.11 -5.31
N THR A 124 20.29 4.27 -5.93
CA THR A 124 21.50 4.57 -6.72
C THR A 124 22.78 4.77 -5.89
N LYS A 125 22.71 4.69 -4.56
CA LYS A 125 23.86 4.81 -3.65
C LYS A 125 24.29 3.45 -3.13
N ALA A 126 25.59 3.16 -3.17
CA ALA A 126 26.13 1.89 -2.68
C ALA A 126 25.71 1.60 -1.22
N ASP A 127 25.67 2.63 -0.36
CA ASP A 127 25.34 2.53 1.06
C ASP A 127 23.83 2.58 1.38
N ALA A 128 22.95 2.42 0.39
CA ALA A 128 21.54 2.75 0.55
C ALA A 128 20.78 1.90 1.58
N LEU A 129 21.22 0.65 1.78
CA LEU A 129 20.68 -0.26 2.79
C LEU A 129 21.54 -0.30 4.08
N THR A 130 22.75 0.26 4.08
CA THR A 130 23.77 0.02 5.14
C THR A 130 23.26 0.29 6.57
N ALA A 131 22.38 1.27 6.77
CA ALA A 131 21.76 1.53 8.07
C ALA A 131 20.83 0.39 8.52
N ILE A 132 19.92 -0.08 7.65
CA ILE A 132 18.98 -1.16 7.97
C ILE A 132 19.68 -2.53 8.10
N CYS A 133 20.70 -2.81 7.29
CA CYS A 133 21.51 -4.03 7.44
C CYS A 133 22.31 -4.01 8.76
N THR A 134 22.81 -2.84 9.18
CA THR A 134 23.46 -2.70 10.49
C THR A 134 22.45 -2.87 11.62
N PHE A 135 21.23 -2.36 11.48
CA PHE A 135 20.17 -2.53 12.47
C PHE A 135 19.80 -4.00 12.64
N ALA A 136 19.61 -4.72 11.53
CA ALA A 136 19.33 -6.15 11.52
C ALA A 136 20.47 -7.00 12.13
N ASN A 137 21.73 -6.69 11.83
CA ASN A 137 22.89 -7.45 12.32
C ASN A 137 23.31 -7.10 13.76
N VAL A 138 23.05 -5.88 14.23
CA VAL A 138 23.55 -5.38 15.52
C VAL A 138 22.42 -5.11 16.51
N THR A 139 21.48 -4.24 16.12
CA THR A 139 20.46 -3.72 17.04
C THR A 139 19.35 -4.73 17.33
N ALA A 140 18.81 -5.42 16.33
CA ALA A 140 17.76 -6.43 16.56
C ALA A 140 18.23 -7.60 17.48
N PRO A 141 19.44 -8.17 17.32
CA PRO A 141 19.99 -9.15 18.27
C PRO A 141 20.23 -8.60 19.68
N LEU A 142 20.48 -7.30 19.83
CA LEU A 142 20.58 -6.64 21.15
C LEU A 142 19.20 -6.42 21.77
N LEU A 143 18.19 -6.05 20.97
CA LEU A 143 16.79 -5.90 21.42
C LEU A 143 16.22 -7.24 21.89
N GLN A 144 16.49 -8.33 21.16
CA GLN A 144 16.22 -9.72 21.56
C GLN A 144 16.67 -10.00 23.02
N ARG A 145 17.93 -9.70 23.34
CA ARG A 145 18.53 -9.97 24.67
C ARG A 145 18.21 -8.92 25.75
N ALA A 146 17.52 -7.84 25.41
CA ALA A 146 17.19 -6.76 26.35
C ALA A 146 15.84 -7.04 27.03
N ASP A 147 15.84 -7.63 28.23
CA ASP A 147 14.61 -8.04 28.94
C ASP A 147 13.63 -6.89 29.23
N HIS A 148 14.14 -5.67 29.42
CA HIS A 148 13.31 -4.47 29.62
C HIS A 148 12.61 -4.00 28.35
N VAL A 149 13.06 -4.43 27.17
CA VAL A 149 12.40 -4.17 25.88
C VAL A 149 11.49 -5.35 25.55
N ALA A 150 10.18 -5.12 25.59
CA ALA A 150 9.18 -6.15 25.35
C ALA A 150 8.86 -6.34 23.85
N SER A 151 8.90 -5.25 23.07
CA SER A 151 8.76 -5.26 21.61
C SER A 151 9.37 -3.99 21.03
N TYR A 152 9.52 -3.86 19.71
CA TYR A 152 9.86 -2.60 19.05
C TYR A 152 9.19 -2.44 17.69
N THR A 153 8.91 -1.19 17.33
CA THR A 153 8.33 -0.81 16.03
C THR A 153 9.43 -0.30 15.11
N LEU A 154 9.37 -0.67 13.82
CA LEU A 154 10.33 -0.24 12.81
C LEU A 154 9.65 0.53 11.68
N LEU A 155 10.29 1.59 11.19
CA LEU A 155 9.93 2.34 10.00
C LEU A 155 11.14 2.39 9.07
N THR A 156 10.95 2.13 7.78
CA THR A 156 11.99 2.33 6.74
C THR A 156 11.56 3.35 5.66
N LEU A 157 10.62 4.22 6.01
CA LEU A 157 10.04 5.21 5.11
C LEU A 157 11.08 6.24 4.61
N PRO A 158 10.90 6.84 3.43
CA PRO A 158 11.81 7.85 2.89
C PRO A 158 12.04 9.06 3.81
N TYR A 159 13.29 9.50 3.95
CA TYR A 159 13.64 10.72 4.71
C TYR A 159 14.82 11.48 4.09
N PRO A 160 14.78 12.83 4.02
CA PRO A 160 13.61 13.71 4.14
C PRO A 160 12.78 13.75 2.84
N THR A 161 13.25 13.04 1.80
CA THR A 161 12.66 12.92 0.45
C THR A 161 13.14 11.62 -0.19
N GLY A 162 12.26 10.86 -0.85
CA GLY A 162 12.65 9.69 -1.64
C GLY A 162 11.45 8.89 -2.15
N GLU A 163 11.66 8.06 -3.17
CA GLU A 163 10.62 7.25 -3.84
C GLU A 163 10.59 5.78 -3.37
N HIS A 164 11.36 5.42 -2.32
CA HIS A 164 11.61 4.05 -1.89
C HIS A 164 11.57 3.95 -0.36
N GLY A 165 10.67 3.14 0.20
CA GLY A 165 10.49 2.99 1.65
C GLY A 165 10.53 1.56 2.17
N SER A 166 10.96 0.62 1.32
CA SER A 166 11.00 -0.81 1.62
C SER A 166 12.33 -1.39 1.16
N PRO A 167 13.08 -2.16 1.97
CA PRO A 167 14.37 -2.71 1.54
C PRO A 167 14.23 -3.83 0.50
N TRP A 168 13.01 -4.34 0.28
CA TRP A 168 12.70 -5.29 -0.80
C TRP A 168 12.41 -4.62 -2.14
N ASP A 169 12.20 -3.30 -2.17
CA ASP A 169 11.93 -2.50 -3.37
C ASP A 169 12.93 -2.84 -4.52
N ARG A 170 12.39 -3.19 -5.69
CA ARG A 170 13.14 -3.62 -6.88
C ARG A 170 14.24 -2.66 -7.37
N ALA A 171 14.24 -1.41 -6.92
CA ALA A 171 15.31 -0.46 -7.23
C ALA A 171 16.62 -0.86 -6.54
N TYR A 172 16.56 -1.41 -5.32
CA TYR A 172 17.73 -1.90 -4.59
C TYR A 172 18.34 -3.15 -5.24
N ALA A 173 17.53 -4.01 -5.87
CA ALA A 173 18.05 -5.18 -6.59
C ALA A 173 19.03 -4.83 -7.74
N LYS A 174 18.91 -3.62 -8.33
CA LYS A 174 19.67 -3.22 -9.53
C LYS A 174 21.09 -2.73 -9.26
N HIS A 175 21.42 -2.41 -8.01
CA HIS A 175 22.64 -1.68 -7.68
C HIS A 175 23.64 -2.48 -6.84
N GLY A 176 23.44 -3.80 -6.72
CA GLY A 176 24.44 -4.71 -6.16
C GLY A 176 24.91 -4.33 -4.76
N HIS A 177 23.97 -4.04 -3.85
CA HIS A 177 24.29 -3.59 -2.49
C HIS A 177 25.00 -4.69 -1.68
N GLU A 178 26.33 -4.68 -1.71
CA GLU A 178 27.17 -5.62 -0.97
C GLU A 178 26.88 -5.57 0.54
N GLY A 179 26.79 -6.75 1.16
CA GLY A 179 26.62 -6.89 2.61
C GLY A 179 25.17 -6.91 3.13
N CYS A 180 24.15 -6.86 2.27
CA CYS A 180 22.75 -6.98 2.67
C CYS A 180 22.03 -8.15 1.98
N ALA A 181 22.15 -9.35 2.53
CA ALA A 181 21.43 -10.52 2.02
C ALA A 181 19.91 -10.35 2.21
N PRO A 182 19.06 -10.68 1.22
CA PRO A 182 17.60 -10.69 1.40
C PRO A 182 17.14 -11.53 2.61
N ALA A 183 17.82 -12.66 2.87
CA ALA A 183 17.59 -13.49 4.05
C ALA A 183 17.73 -12.73 5.40
N LEU A 184 18.54 -11.69 5.47
CA LEU A 184 18.64 -10.84 6.67
C LEU A 184 17.38 -9.99 6.90
N MET A 185 16.75 -9.52 5.81
CA MET A 185 15.49 -8.79 5.89
C MET A 185 14.33 -9.72 6.23
N GLU A 186 14.33 -10.96 5.72
CA GLU A 186 13.38 -12.00 6.14
C GLU A 186 13.53 -12.34 7.63
N MET A 187 14.75 -12.61 8.11
CA MET A 187 15.00 -12.86 9.53
C MET A 187 14.58 -11.69 10.42
N LEU A 188 14.78 -10.44 9.98
CA LEU A 188 14.31 -9.26 10.70
C LEU A 188 12.78 -9.14 10.68
N ALA A 189 12.11 -9.45 9.57
CA ALA A 189 10.66 -9.40 9.44
C ALA A 189 9.95 -10.41 10.36
N ASP A 190 10.56 -11.58 10.58
CA ASP A 190 10.01 -12.64 11.43
C ASP A 190 10.44 -12.52 12.91
N GLU A 191 11.45 -11.69 13.22
CA GLU A 191 12.06 -11.54 14.55
C GLU A 191 11.03 -11.28 15.66
N SER A 192 11.14 -11.98 16.80
CA SER A 192 10.02 -12.12 17.74
C SER A 192 9.61 -10.83 18.46
N LYS A 193 10.53 -9.90 18.74
CA LYS A 193 10.22 -8.61 19.38
C LYS A 193 9.77 -7.53 18.40
N LEU A 194 9.98 -7.67 17.09
CA LEU A 194 9.41 -6.77 16.09
C LEU A 194 7.88 -6.81 16.18
N SER A 195 7.27 -5.66 16.47
CA SER A 195 5.82 -5.55 16.59
C SER A 195 5.14 -5.27 15.25
N ALA A 196 5.67 -4.28 14.54
CA ALA A 196 5.27 -3.90 13.19
C ALA A 196 6.44 -3.24 12.46
N TRP A 197 6.48 -3.42 11.15
CA TRP A 197 7.41 -2.76 10.25
C TRP A 197 6.63 -1.98 9.20
N PHE A 198 6.66 -0.66 9.31
CA PHE A 198 6.04 0.26 8.38
C PHE A 198 6.98 0.56 7.19
N VAL A 199 6.49 0.26 6.00
CA VAL A 199 7.20 0.38 4.72
C VAL A 199 6.36 1.16 3.70
N MET A 200 6.99 1.66 2.64
CA MET A 200 6.32 2.25 1.47
C MET A 200 6.89 1.59 0.21
N ASP A 201 6.04 1.32 -0.79
CA ASP A 201 6.39 0.74 -2.09
C ASP A 201 7.26 -0.53 -1.98
N HIS A 202 6.62 -1.57 -1.46
CA HIS A 202 7.21 -2.88 -1.25
C HIS A 202 6.99 -3.76 -2.50
N ASP A 203 8.02 -3.98 -3.30
CA ASP A 203 7.94 -4.86 -4.47
C ASP A 203 9.27 -5.56 -4.72
N SER A 204 9.34 -6.88 -4.55
CA SER A 204 10.53 -7.64 -4.95
C SER A 204 10.52 -7.91 -6.44
N ALA A 205 11.71 -7.88 -7.04
CA ALA A 205 11.92 -8.17 -8.44
C ALA A 205 12.31 -9.63 -8.62
N ILE A 206 11.56 -10.39 -9.43
CA ILE A 206 12.03 -11.66 -10.00
C ILE A 206 12.30 -11.46 -11.48
N GLU A 207 13.53 -11.76 -11.90
CA GLU A 207 13.87 -11.94 -13.30
C GLU A 207 13.32 -13.29 -13.78
N ASP A 208 12.25 -13.29 -14.59
CA ASP A 208 11.88 -14.48 -15.36
C ASP A 208 12.44 -14.36 -16.78
N ALA A 209 13.43 -15.19 -17.09
CA ALA A 209 14.03 -15.26 -18.42
C ALA A 209 13.02 -15.73 -19.50
N ARG A 210 11.94 -16.43 -19.11
CA ARG A 210 11.03 -17.13 -20.04
C ARG A 210 10.04 -16.22 -20.76
N ASN A 211 9.76 -15.02 -20.24
CA ASN A 211 8.85 -14.04 -20.87
C ASN A 211 9.56 -12.95 -21.69
N SER A 212 10.90 -12.97 -21.77
CA SER A 212 11.64 -11.92 -22.47
C SER A 212 11.52 -12.01 -24.00
N THR A 213 10.59 -11.26 -24.58
CA THR A 213 10.50 -11.05 -26.04
C THR A 213 11.56 -10.09 -26.59
N LYS A 214 12.45 -9.52 -25.75
CA LYS A 214 13.40 -8.46 -26.13
C LYS A 214 14.80 -8.55 -25.50
N GLY A 215 15.24 -9.73 -25.06
CA GLY A 215 16.62 -9.96 -24.59
C GLY A 215 17.02 -9.21 -23.31
N LYS A 216 16.05 -8.69 -22.56
CA LYS A 216 16.22 -8.21 -21.17
C LYS A 216 15.22 -8.97 -20.30
N PRO A 217 15.63 -9.58 -19.17
CA PRO A 217 14.69 -10.26 -18.27
C PRO A 217 13.52 -9.36 -17.93
N GLU A 218 12.29 -9.88 -18.04
CA GLU A 218 11.14 -9.10 -17.58
C GLU A 218 11.04 -9.26 -16.07
N LEU A 219 11.18 -8.14 -15.36
CA LEU A 219 11.05 -8.10 -13.91
C LEU A 219 9.56 -8.23 -13.56
N HIS A 220 9.16 -9.44 -13.19
CA HIS A 220 7.85 -9.68 -12.61
C HIS A 220 7.83 -9.10 -11.19
N GLU A 221 6.75 -8.39 -10.88
CA GLU A 221 6.50 -7.87 -9.54
C GLU A 221 6.06 -9.02 -8.65
N THR A 222 6.90 -9.39 -7.68
CA THR A 222 6.51 -10.27 -6.59
C THR A 222 6.37 -9.50 -5.30
N TRP A 223 5.46 -9.98 -4.46
CA TRP A 223 5.10 -9.36 -3.20
C TRP A 223 5.63 -10.20 -2.05
N VAL A 224 6.16 -9.55 -1.00
CA VAL A 224 6.58 -10.24 0.23
C VAL A 224 5.46 -10.08 1.27
N ALA A 225 4.65 -11.13 1.42
CA ALA A 225 3.59 -11.17 2.43
C ALA A 225 4.16 -11.56 3.80
N ARG A 226 4.08 -10.66 4.78
CA ARG A 226 4.54 -10.88 6.17
C ARG A 226 3.54 -10.25 7.15
N PRO A 227 3.06 -10.94 8.21
CA PRO A 227 2.04 -10.41 9.12
C PRO A 227 2.42 -9.11 9.86
N LYS A 228 3.72 -8.87 10.02
CA LYS A 228 4.27 -7.70 10.72
C LYS A 228 4.52 -6.50 9.79
N LEU A 229 4.54 -6.68 8.47
CA LEU A 229 4.74 -5.56 7.55
C LEU A 229 3.42 -4.81 7.35
N ARG A 230 3.51 -3.47 7.25
CA ARG A 230 2.35 -2.58 7.05
C ARG A 230 2.70 -1.49 6.04
N HIS A 231 1.84 -1.27 5.06
CA HIS A 231 2.11 -0.33 3.98
C HIS A 231 1.55 1.05 4.29
N VAL A 232 2.46 2.00 4.50
CA VAL A 232 2.11 3.42 4.61
C VAL A 232 1.96 3.99 3.21
N PRO A 233 0.81 4.60 2.87
CA PRO A 233 0.58 5.34 1.64
C PRO A 233 1.72 6.30 1.31
N MET A 234 2.14 6.34 0.04
CA MET A 234 3.02 7.42 -0.46
C MET A 234 2.36 8.80 -0.32
N GLY A 235 1.03 8.84 -0.32
CA GLY A 235 0.26 10.06 -0.12
C GLY A 235 0.32 11.03 -1.29
N VAL A 236 -0.17 12.24 -1.07
CA VAL A 236 -0.22 13.31 -2.07
C VAL A 236 1.12 14.04 -2.20
N SER A 237 1.37 14.68 -3.33
CA SER A 237 2.51 15.59 -3.47
C SER A 237 2.30 16.84 -2.63
N ARG A 238 3.19 17.10 -1.65
CA ARG A 238 3.07 18.29 -0.76
C ARG A 238 3.21 19.63 -1.50
N ARG A 239 3.63 19.63 -2.77
CA ARG A 239 4.10 20.84 -3.48
C ARG A 239 3.02 21.67 -4.17
N SER A 240 1.75 21.27 -4.17
CA SER A 240 0.71 21.95 -4.96
C SER A 240 -0.28 22.79 -4.11
N PRO A 241 -0.21 24.13 -4.15
CA PRO A 241 -1.27 25.00 -3.63
C PRO A 241 -2.62 24.76 -4.32
N ALA A 242 -2.61 24.36 -5.60
CA ALA A 242 -3.82 24.01 -6.34
C ALA A 242 -4.51 22.76 -5.76
N PHE A 243 -3.74 21.75 -5.33
CA PHE A 243 -4.31 20.61 -4.57
C PHE A 243 -4.99 21.07 -3.28
N ALA A 244 -4.34 21.93 -2.49
CA ALA A 244 -4.92 22.43 -1.24
C ALA A 244 -6.22 23.23 -1.47
N ALA A 245 -6.26 24.07 -2.50
CA ALA A 245 -7.47 24.79 -2.90
C ALA A 245 -8.58 23.86 -3.42
N ALA A 246 -8.24 22.84 -4.20
CA ALA A 246 -9.17 21.83 -4.67
C ALA A 246 -9.76 21.01 -3.51
N LEU A 247 -8.92 20.60 -2.55
CA LEU A 247 -9.35 19.86 -1.37
C LEU A 247 -10.30 20.68 -0.48
N ALA A 248 -9.98 21.97 -0.25
CA ALA A 248 -10.83 22.88 0.51
C ALA A 248 -12.18 23.20 -0.19
N SER A 249 -12.22 23.15 -1.53
CA SER A 249 -13.44 23.37 -2.32
C SER A 249 -14.28 22.10 -2.56
N ARG A 250 -13.79 20.92 -2.13
CA ARG A 250 -14.44 19.62 -2.33
C ARG A 250 -15.75 19.48 -1.56
N LYS A 251 -16.88 19.52 -2.29
CA LYS A 251 -18.25 19.43 -1.72
C LYS A 251 -19.04 18.19 -2.15
N VAL A 252 -18.59 17.46 -3.18
CA VAL A 252 -19.38 16.41 -3.82
C VAL A 252 -18.92 15.02 -3.32
N PRO A 253 -19.80 14.20 -2.74
CA PRO A 253 -19.50 12.79 -2.40
C PRO A 253 -19.46 11.92 -3.66
N PHE A 254 -18.86 10.72 -3.59
CA PHE A 254 -18.67 9.87 -4.77
C PHE A 254 -20.00 9.54 -5.48
N HIS A 255 -21.07 9.25 -4.74
CA HIS A 255 -22.35 8.83 -5.30
C HIS A 255 -23.09 9.93 -6.08
N ALA A 256 -22.82 11.19 -5.77
CA ALA A 256 -23.36 12.33 -6.50
C ALA A 256 -22.58 12.65 -7.78
N ARG A 257 -21.40 12.04 -7.99
CA ARG A 257 -20.61 12.22 -9.21
C ARG A 257 -21.22 11.47 -10.39
N ASN A 258 -21.29 12.19 -11.51
CA ASN A 258 -21.75 11.73 -12.82
C ASN A 258 -20.72 12.10 -13.88
N GLY A 259 -20.49 11.23 -14.84
CA GLY A 259 -19.47 11.39 -15.88
C GLY A 259 -18.78 10.08 -16.24
N SER A 260 -17.85 10.14 -17.18
CA SER A 260 -16.94 9.04 -17.51
C SER A 260 -15.70 9.04 -16.59
N LEU A 261 -14.69 8.26 -16.92
CA LEU A 261 -13.38 8.28 -16.28
C LEU A 261 -12.47 9.41 -16.83
N TYR A 262 -11.45 9.77 -16.04
CA TYR A 262 -10.42 10.73 -16.38
C TYR A 262 -9.05 10.07 -16.61
N VAL A 263 -8.24 10.65 -17.50
CA VAL A 263 -6.89 10.16 -17.84
C VAL A 263 -5.89 11.31 -17.85
N ASN A 264 -4.92 11.27 -16.94
CA ASN A 264 -3.81 12.22 -16.93
C ASN A 264 -2.53 11.52 -16.41
N PHE A 265 -1.69 11.04 -17.35
CA PHE A 265 -0.37 10.49 -17.03
C PHE A 265 0.61 10.52 -18.21
N ARG A 266 1.91 10.68 -17.90
CA ARG A 266 2.99 10.52 -18.88
C ARG A 266 3.00 9.09 -19.41
N VAL A 267 2.88 8.92 -20.73
CA VAL A 267 2.95 7.60 -21.37
C VAL A 267 4.40 7.15 -21.40
N HIS A 268 4.72 6.07 -20.68
CA HIS A 268 6.03 5.44 -20.67
C HIS A 268 5.88 3.96 -20.26
N GLY A 269 6.56 3.06 -20.97
CA GLY A 269 6.46 1.61 -20.76
C GLY A 269 5.12 1.02 -21.24
N LEU A 270 5.10 -0.31 -21.42
CA LEU A 270 3.96 -1.04 -21.97
C LEU A 270 2.67 -0.81 -21.17
N ASN A 271 2.74 -0.96 -19.84
CA ASN A 271 1.61 -0.77 -18.93
C ASN A 271 0.82 0.54 -19.15
N ARG A 272 1.52 1.68 -19.29
CA ARG A 272 0.84 2.98 -19.52
C ARG A 272 0.41 3.17 -20.97
N ALA A 273 1.07 2.53 -21.92
CA ALA A 273 0.64 2.53 -23.32
C ALA A 273 -0.67 1.76 -23.48
N THR A 274 -0.77 0.55 -22.92
CA THR A 274 -2.00 -0.28 -22.92
C THR A 274 -3.14 0.45 -22.21
N ALA A 275 -2.91 0.97 -21.00
CA ALA A 275 -3.92 1.75 -20.26
C ALA A 275 -4.48 2.93 -21.08
N LYS A 276 -3.63 3.65 -21.82
CA LYS A 276 -4.06 4.73 -22.72
C LYS A 276 -4.88 4.20 -23.90
N SER A 277 -4.44 3.11 -24.53
CA SER A 277 -5.09 2.54 -25.73
C SER A 277 -6.50 2.06 -25.39
N VAL A 278 -6.63 1.20 -24.37
CA VAL A 278 -7.92 0.65 -23.94
C VAL A 278 -8.92 1.75 -23.58
N VAL A 279 -8.48 2.81 -22.90
CA VAL A 279 -9.38 3.93 -22.58
C VAL A 279 -9.81 4.69 -23.84
N GLN A 280 -8.88 4.96 -24.75
CA GLN A 280 -9.18 5.68 -25.98
C GLN A 280 -10.15 4.89 -26.88
N GLU A 281 -10.00 3.56 -26.91
CA GLU A 281 -10.82 2.62 -27.68
C GLU A 281 -12.21 2.42 -27.04
N ASN A 282 -12.27 2.07 -25.74
CA ASN A 282 -13.51 1.69 -25.07
C ASN A 282 -14.37 2.89 -24.60
N PHE A 283 -13.78 4.07 -24.44
CA PHE A 283 -14.47 5.25 -23.87
C PHE A 283 -14.31 6.53 -24.70
N GLY A 284 -13.48 6.55 -25.74
CA GLY A 284 -13.19 7.75 -26.54
C GLY A 284 -12.39 8.84 -25.80
N VAL A 285 -11.97 8.61 -24.55
CA VAL A 285 -11.34 9.62 -23.68
C VAL A 285 -9.87 9.80 -24.03
N LYS A 286 -9.46 11.04 -24.30
CA LYS A 286 -8.07 11.44 -24.56
C LYS A 286 -7.31 11.64 -23.24
N ASN A 287 -6.01 11.32 -23.26
CA ASN A 287 -5.10 11.58 -22.12
C ASN A 287 -4.72 13.08 -22.05
N ALA A 288 -5.08 13.75 -20.96
CA ALA A 288 -4.92 15.18 -20.75
C ALA A 288 -3.49 15.63 -20.38
N TYR A 289 -2.56 14.69 -20.13
CA TYR A 289 -1.23 14.98 -19.54
C TYR A 289 -0.40 16.06 -20.23
N TYR A 290 -0.53 16.22 -21.56
CA TYR A 290 0.31 17.11 -22.35
C TYR A 290 -0.29 18.52 -22.57
N GLY A 291 -1.38 18.89 -21.89
CA GLY A 291 -2.06 20.17 -22.13
C GLY A 291 -2.80 20.79 -20.94
N GLY A 292 -2.50 20.35 -19.71
CA GLY A 292 -3.13 20.88 -18.48
C GLY A 292 -2.15 21.55 -17.53
N THR A 293 -2.68 22.42 -16.66
CA THR A 293 -2.02 22.89 -15.43
C THR A 293 -2.48 22.07 -14.22
N ASP A 294 -1.81 22.23 -13.07
CA ASP A 294 -2.23 21.67 -11.78
C ASP A 294 -3.71 21.99 -11.47
N GLU A 295 -4.14 23.25 -11.67
CA GLU A 295 -5.51 23.68 -11.40
C GLU A 295 -6.52 22.92 -12.27
N THR A 296 -6.23 22.76 -13.57
CA THR A 296 -7.10 21.98 -14.48
C THR A 296 -7.14 20.50 -14.11
N TYR A 297 -6.00 19.94 -13.69
CA TYR A 297 -5.90 18.56 -13.23
C TYR A 297 -6.77 18.32 -11.99
N PHE A 298 -6.62 19.13 -10.94
CA PHE A 298 -7.41 18.96 -9.72
C PHE A 298 -8.89 19.31 -9.91
N ALA A 299 -9.24 20.25 -10.80
CA ALA A 299 -10.62 20.52 -11.18
C ALA A 299 -11.29 19.32 -11.89
N ASP A 300 -10.55 18.62 -12.76
CA ASP A 300 -11.04 17.39 -13.38
C ASP A 300 -11.19 16.25 -12.36
N LEU A 301 -10.23 16.09 -11.43
CA LEU A 301 -10.33 15.11 -10.33
C LEU A 301 -11.54 15.36 -9.43
N LEU A 302 -11.89 16.62 -9.15
CA LEU A 302 -13.09 16.96 -8.37
C LEU A 302 -14.39 16.54 -9.07
N ARG A 303 -14.43 16.65 -10.41
CA ARG A 303 -15.62 16.43 -11.24
C ARG A 303 -15.84 14.96 -11.63
N THR A 304 -14.78 14.20 -11.89
CA THR A 304 -14.90 12.81 -12.37
C THR A 304 -15.20 11.82 -11.24
N PRO A 305 -16.04 10.79 -11.46
CA PRO A 305 -16.14 9.65 -10.54
C PRO A 305 -14.88 8.76 -10.55
N PHE A 306 -14.14 8.66 -11.66
CA PHE A 306 -13.07 7.66 -11.80
C PHE A 306 -11.79 8.21 -12.44
N VAL A 307 -10.63 7.74 -12.00
CA VAL A 307 -9.33 8.21 -12.50
C VAL A 307 -8.47 7.03 -12.89
N VAL A 308 -8.06 6.95 -14.15
CA VAL A 308 -7.18 5.87 -14.64
C VAL A 308 -5.76 6.14 -14.14
N SER A 309 -5.29 5.28 -13.24
CA SER A 309 -4.02 5.46 -12.54
C SER A 309 -3.11 4.22 -12.65
N PRO A 310 -2.49 4.01 -13.82
CA PRO A 310 -1.46 3.00 -13.97
C PRO A 310 -0.21 3.33 -13.14
N ARG A 311 0.42 2.27 -12.60
CA ARG A 311 1.74 2.31 -11.94
C ARG A 311 2.76 3.16 -12.72
N GLY A 312 3.63 3.84 -11.98
CA GLY A 312 4.74 4.64 -12.50
C GLY A 312 6.07 3.92 -12.39
N SER A 313 7.06 4.60 -11.80
CA SER A 313 8.25 3.94 -11.23
C SER A 313 7.84 2.83 -10.26
N LYS A 314 6.67 3.02 -9.63
CA LYS A 314 6.11 2.25 -8.52
C LYS A 314 4.60 2.00 -8.62
N ILE A 315 4.14 1.03 -7.84
CA ILE A 315 2.73 0.66 -7.73
C ILE A 315 1.99 1.73 -6.93
N ASP A 316 2.54 2.20 -5.81
CA ASP A 316 2.00 3.38 -5.16
C ASP A 316 2.36 4.64 -5.98
N CYS A 317 1.44 5.60 -6.06
CA CYS A 317 1.55 6.82 -6.88
C CYS A 317 0.72 7.94 -6.25
N HIS A 318 1.23 9.18 -6.25
CA HIS A 318 0.48 10.34 -5.77
C HIS A 318 -0.91 10.48 -6.41
N ARG A 319 -1.06 10.12 -7.71
CA ARG A 319 -2.34 10.12 -8.42
C ARG A 319 -3.43 9.28 -7.74
N HIS A 320 -3.08 8.18 -7.07
CA HIS A 320 -4.06 7.39 -6.31
C HIS A 320 -4.63 8.20 -5.15
N TRP A 321 -3.74 8.79 -4.36
CA TRP A 321 -4.08 9.56 -3.16
C TRP A 321 -4.71 10.91 -3.49
N GLU A 322 -4.30 11.56 -4.58
CA GLU A 322 -4.90 12.80 -5.10
C GLU A 322 -6.32 12.54 -5.60
N ALA A 323 -6.55 11.44 -6.35
CA ALA A 323 -7.89 11.03 -6.76
C ALA A 323 -8.79 10.76 -5.55
N LEU A 324 -8.33 9.93 -4.60
CA LEU A 324 -9.07 9.59 -3.37
C LEU A 324 -9.35 10.83 -2.49
N ALA A 325 -8.35 11.70 -2.31
CA ALA A 325 -8.50 12.92 -1.52
C ALA A 325 -9.49 13.92 -2.16
N LEU A 326 -9.59 13.96 -3.50
CA LEU A 326 -10.60 14.78 -4.18
C LEU A 326 -11.93 14.04 -4.43
N GLY A 327 -11.96 12.71 -4.24
CA GLY A 327 -13.16 11.87 -4.18
C GLY A 327 -13.52 11.11 -5.44
N ALA A 328 -12.57 11.02 -6.37
CA ALA A 328 -12.64 10.08 -7.48
C ALA A 328 -12.03 8.74 -7.05
N ALA A 329 -12.56 7.64 -7.57
CA ALA A 329 -11.99 6.32 -7.36
C ALA A 329 -10.84 6.06 -8.36
N PRO A 330 -9.61 5.75 -7.91
CA PRO A 330 -8.56 5.30 -8.82
C PRO A 330 -8.91 3.93 -9.43
N ILE A 331 -8.62 3.80 -10.72
CA ILE A 331 -8.62 2.54 -11.46
C ILE A 331 -7.17 2.10 -11.60
N VAL A 332 -6.84 0.92 -11.07
CA VAL A 332 -5.48 0.38 -10.95
C VAL A 332 -5.45 -1.08 -11.37
N LEU A 333 -4.24 -1.65 -11.56
CA LEU A 333 -4.11 -3.10 -11.64
C LEU A 333 -4.17 -3.73 -10.25
N ASP A 334 -4.76 -4.92 -10.18
CA ASP A 334 -4.91 -5.72 -8.98
C ASP A 334 -3.58 -6.38 -8.59
N SER A 335 -3.18 -6.22 -7.34
CA SER A 335 -2.01 -6.85 -6.74
C SER A 335 -2.19 -6.91 -5.22
N PRO A 336 -1.40 -7.73 -4.48
CA PRO A 336 -1.46 -7.73 -3.02
C PRO A 336 -1.28 -6.32 -2.41
N LEU A 337 -0.39 -5.50 -2.97
CA LEU A 337 -0.19 -4.10 -2.55
C LEU A 337 -1.45 -3.25 -2.77
N THR A 338 -2.05 -3.29 -3.96
CA THR A 338 -3.21 -2.42 -4.24
C THR A 338 -4.44 -2.87 -3.45
N ARG A 339 -4.58 -4.16 -3.15
CA ARG A 339 -5.59 -4.67 -2.21
C ARG A 339 -5.37 -4.15 -0.79
N GLU A 340 -4.14 -4.11 -0.27
CA GLU A 340 -3.85 -3.62 1.08
C GLU A 340 -4.02 -2.09 1.20
N LEU A 341 -3.47 -1.33 0.24
CA LEU A 341 -3.53 0.13 0.20
C LEU A 341 -4.97 0.65 0.07
N PHE A 342 -5.78 0.02 -0.79
CA PHE A 342 -7.15 0.46 -1.08
C PHE A 342 -8.23 -0.31 -0.32
N TYR A 343 -7.86 -1.13 0.68
CA TYR A 343 -8.83 -1.79 1.56
C TYR A 343 -9.72 -0.75 2.27
N GLY A 344 -11.04 -0.89 2.13
CA GLY A 344 -12.02 0.04 2.68
C GLY A 344 -12.16 1.38 1.94
N LEU A 345 -11.43 1.60 0.83
CA LEU A 345 -11.45 2.82 0.03
C LEU A 345 -12.13 2.60 -1.33
N PRO A 346 -12.68 3.65 -1.97
CA PRO A 346 -13.27 3.54 -3.30
C PRO A 346 -12.18 3.41 -4.36
N ALA A 347 -11.93 2.19 -4.86
CA ALA A 347 -11.02 1.92 -5.97
C ALA A 347 -11.61 0.84 -6.90
N LEU A 348 -11.11 0.76 -8.15
CA LEU A 348 -11.36 -0.35 -9.07
C LEU A 348 -10.04 -1.07 -9.35
N LEU A 349 -9.92 -2.30 -8.84
CA LEU A 349 -8.78 -3.17 -9.08
C LEU A 349 -9.07 -4.05 -10.32
N LEU A 350 -8.18 -4.02 -11.31
CA LEU A 350 -8.34 -4.74 -12.58
C LEU A 350 -7.29 -5.86 -12.71
N GLU A 351 -7.72 -7.06 -13.12
CA GLU A 351 -6.79 -8.16 -13.44
C GLU A 351 -5.88 -7.81 -14.66
N SER A 352 -6.41 -7.07 -15.64
CA SER A 352 -5.66 -6.47 -16.74
C SER A 352 -6.35 -5.20 -17.24
N TRP A 353 -5.64 -4.37 -18.03
CA TRP A 353 -6.25 -3.19 -18.63
C TRP A 353 -7.41 -3.53 -19.57
N ASP A 354 -7.32 -4.63 -20.31
CA ASP A 354 -8.32 -5.05 -21.30
C ASP A 354 -9.69 -5.36 -20.68
N ALA A 355 -9.74 -5.65 -19.37
CA ALA A 355 -10.99 -5.81 -18.62
C ALA A 355 -11.79 -4.50 -18.46
N LEU A 356 -11.14 -3.33 -18.64
CA LEU A 356 -11.75 -2.02 -18.44
C LEU A 356 -12.75 -1.68 -19.57
N THR A 357 -14.02 -2.06 -19.35
CA THR A 357 -15.13 -1.83 -20.26
C THR A 357 -16.17 -0.86 -19.66
N PRO A 358 -17.02 -0.21 -20.49
CA PRO A 358 -18.09 0.65 -19.99
C PRO A 358 -19.09 -0.08 -19.08
N ASP A 359 -19.35 -1.37 -19.32
CA ASP A 359 -20.24 -2.18 -18.47
C ASP A 359 -19.61 -2.50 -17.12
N LEU A 360 -18.33 -2.91 -17.08
CA LEU A 360 -17.61 -3.11 -15.81
C LEU A 360 -17.60 -1.82 -14.98
N LEU A 361 -17.29 -0.68 -15.61
CA LEU A 361 -17.24 0.61 -14.93
C LEU A 361 -18.62 1.01 -14.36
N ARG A 362 -19.69 0.85 -15.14
CA ARG A 362 -21.07 1.10 -14.69
C ARG A 362 -21.50 0.18 -13.55
N ALA A 363 -21.17 -1.11 -13.62
CA ALA A 363 -21.47 -2.08 -12.58
C ALA A 363 -20.74 -1.73 -11.28
N HIS A 364 -19.43 -1.45 -11.37
CA HIS A 364 -18.61 -1.06 -10.23
C HIS A 364 -19.06 0.26 -9.60
N GLN A 365 -19.45 1.24 -10.43
CA GLN A 365 -20.00 2.51 -9.93
C GLN A 365 -21.25 2.27 -9.09
N LYS A 366 -22.16 1.38 -9.50
CA LYS A 366 -23.35 1.04 -8.69
C LYS A 366 -22.97 0.44 -7.33
N VAL A 367 -21.95 -0.41 -7.26
CA VAL A 367 -21.48 -0.97 -5.99
C VAL A 367 -20.88 0.12 -5.10
N LEU A 368 -19.95 0.94 -5.61
CA LEU A 368 -19.37 2.04 -4.84
C LEU A 368 -20.43 3.05 -4.37
N LYS A 369 -21.46 3.33 -5.18
CA LYS A 369 -22.62 4.14 -4.77
C LYS A 369 -23.37 3.49 -3.60
N ALA A 370 -23.64 2.18 -3.65
CA ALA A 370 -24.31 1.46 -2.58
C ALA A 370 -23.47 1.42 -1.28
N VAL A 371 -22.14 1.26 -1.38
CA VAL A 371 -21.24 1.27 -0.22
C VAL A 371 -21.26 2.63 0.49
N GLU A 372 -21.14 3.73 -0.26
CA GLU A 372 -21.12 5.08 0.32
C GLU A 372 -22.46 5.48 0.96
N THR A 373 -23.58 4.99 0.42
CA THR A 373 -24.95 5.41 0.83
C THR A 373 -25.66 4.45 1.79
N HIS A 374 -25.33 3.16 1.77
CA HIS A 374 -26.00 2.11 2.55
C HIS A 374 -25.02 1.16 3.28
N GLY A 375 -23.76 1.08 2.83
CA GLY A 375 -22.76 0.12 3.33
C GLY A 375 -21.87 0.63 4.47
N GLY A 376 -22.25 1.72 5.14
CA GLY A 376 -21.47 2.30 6.23
C GLY A 376 -20.35 3.27 5.80
N GLY A 377 -20.16 3.52 4.50
CA GLY A 377 -19.19 4.49 3.97
C GLY A 377 -17.82 3.89 3.62
N PHE A 378 -16.81 4.77 3.50
CA PHE A 378 -15.42 4.39 3.21
C PHE A 378 -14.50 4.74 4.38
N ASP A 379 -13.38 4.01 4.51
CA ASP A 379 -12.33 4.25 5.51
C ASP A 379 -11.40 5.41 5.10
N TRP A 380 -11.97 6.61 5.00
CA TRP A 380 -11.23 7.82 4.68
C TRP A 380 -10.12 8.18 5.68
N ALA A 381 -10.12 7.62 6.89
CA ALA A 381 -9.03 7.77 7.85
C ALA A 381 -7.70 7.23 7.30
N ARG A 382 -7.70 6.28 6.35
CA ARG A 382 -6.49 5.85 5.62
C ARG A 382 -5.73 7.01 4.96
N LEU A 383 -6.41 8.10 4.60
CA LEU A 383 -5.81 9.31 4.04
C LEU A 383 -5.18 10.23 5.11
N SER A 384 -5.47 10.01 6.39
CA SER A 384 -5.13 10.94 7.48
C SER A 384 -3.74 10.70 8.06
N ILE A 385 -2.96 11.76 8.24
CA ILE A 385 -1.71 11.71 9.01
C ILE A 385 -1.95 11.14 10.41
N GLU A 386 -2.99 11.61 11.11
CA GLU A 386 -3.27 11.17 12.48
C GLU A 386 -3.57 9.68 12.58
N ARG A 387 -4.20 9.08 11.56
CA ARG A 387 -4.43 7.63 11.52
C ARG A 387 -3.10 6.86 11.58
N TRP A 388 -2.14 7.24 10.75
CA TRP A 388 -0.84 6.58 10.71
C TRP A 388 0.01 6.89 11.94
N ARG A 389 -0.09 8.11 12.50
CA ARG A 389 0.50 8.46 13.80
C ARG A 389 0.01 7.52 14.90
N THR A 390 -1.30 7.31 14.99
CA THR A 390 -1.92 6.37 15.93
C THR A 390 -1.45 4.94 15.65
N GLU A 391 -1.50 4.46 14.41
CA GLU A 391 -1.08 3.08 14.08
C GLU A 391 0.38 2.79 14.44
N VAL A 392 1.29 3.75 14.28
CA VAL A 392 2.71 3.61 14.66
C VAL A 392 2.90 3.71 16.18
N ALA A 393 2.23 4.65 16.85
CA ALA A 393 2.33 4.83 18.30
C ALA A 393 1.70 3.65 19.07
N GLU A 394 0.63 3.07 18.53
CA GLU A 394 -0.11 1.94 19.09
C GLU A 394 0.31 0.59 18.46
N ALA A 395 1.44 0.55 17.75
CA ALA A 395 2.03 -0.67 17.17
C ALA A 395 2.56 -1.63 18.25
N ARG A 396 1.63 -2.21 19.00
CA ARG A 396 1.83 -3.33 19.91
C ARG A 396 2.28 -4.56 19.11
N PRO A 397 3.02 -5.49 19.74
CA PRO A 397 3.37 -6.74 19.09
C PRO A 397 2.13 -7.39 18.50
N PHE A 398 2.28 -7.96 17.30
CA PHE A 398 1.28 -8.85 16.74
C PHE A 398 1.16 -10.05 17.68
N ALA A 399 0.28 -9.92 18.68
CA ALA A 399 -0.41 -11.05 19.23
C ALA A 399 -1.22 -11.59 18.05
N PRO A 400 -0.97 -12.84 17.59
CA PRO A 400 -1.93 -13.50 16.75
C PRO A 400 -3.24 -13.46 17.52
N SER A 401 -4.26 -12.81 16.96
CA SER A 401 -5.61 -13.01 17.47
C SER A 401 -5.86 -14.50 17.29
N CYS A 402 -5.94 -15.25 18.40
CA CYS A 402 -6.28 -16.66 18.35
C CYS A 402 -7.70 -16.78 17.79
N GLY A 403 -7.74 -17.00 16.49
CA GLY A 403 -8.92 -17.00 15.65
C GLY A 403 -8.49 -17.47 14.27
N ASP A 404 -9.26 -18.40 13.74
CA ASP A 404 -9.12 -18.88 12.39
C ASP A 404 -9.73 -17.87 11.40
N ASP A 405 -9.06 -17.56 10.30
CA ASP A 405 -9.65 -16.77 9.21
C ASP A 405 -10.74 -17.62 8.55
N GLY A 406 -12.00 -17.33 8.90
CA GLY A 406 -13.19 -18.00 8.36
C GLY A 406 -13.33 -17.91 6.83
N ARG A 407 -12.49 -17.12 6.14
CA ARG A 407 -12.42 -17.01 4.67
C ARG A 407 -11.30 -17.86 4.06
N TRP A 408 -10.33 -18.34 4.85
CA TRP A 408 -9.25 -19.17 4.33
C TRP A 408 -9.78 -20.51 3.83
N ARG A 409 -9.34 -20.93 2.64
CA ARG A 409 -9.67 -22.22 2.01
C ARG A 409 -8.43 -22.83 1.40
N HIS A 410 -8.24 -24.13 1.59
CA HIS A 410 -7.14 -24.89 0.97
C HIS A 410 -7.18 -24.77 -0.56
N ALA A 411 -6.02 -24.55 -1.18
CA ALA A 411 -5.90 -24.39 -2.63
C ALA A 411 -6.51 -25.58 -3.39
N GLY A 412 -7.49 -25.29 -4.26
CA GLY A 412 -8.19 -26.31 -5.06
C GLY A 412 -9.29 -27.09 -4.32
N HIS A 413 -9.55 -26.80 -3.05
CA HIS A 413 -10.54 -27.51 -2.23
C HIS A 413 -11.40 -26.53 -1.42
N ALA A 414 -12.41 -25.93 -2.06
CA ALA A 414 -13.29 -24.91 -1.48
C ALA A 414 -14.07 -25.34 -0.21
N GLY A 415 -14.16 -26.64 0.09
CA GLY A 415 -14.77 -27.19 1.31
C GLY A 415 -13.78 -27.46 2.46
N HIS A 416 -12.49 -27.15 2.29
CA HIS A 416 -11.46 -27.34 3.31
C HIS A 416 -11.11 -25.98 3.91
N ASP A 417 -11.76 -25.64 5.02
CA ASP A 417 -11.51 -24.45 5.83
C ASP A 417 -10.55 -24.75 7.00
N CYS A 418 -10.48 -23.85 7.98
CA CYS A 418 -9.66 -24.06 9.16
C CYS A 418 -10.17 -25.20 10.07
N ALA A 419 -11.47 -25.48 10.14
CA ALA A 419 -11.97 -26.65 10.88
C ALA A 419 -11.50 -27.96 10.22
N TRP A 420 -11.41 -28.00 8.89
CA TRP A 420 -10.74 -29.10 8.18
C TRP A 420 -9.24 -29.17 8.54
N VAL A 421 -8.54 -28.04 8.70
CA VAL A 421 -7.13 -28.03 9.14
C VAL A 421 -7.00 -28.63 10.54
N GLY A 422 -7.83 -28.18 11.49
CA GLY A 422 -7.84 -28.61 12.89
C GLY A 422 -8.12 -30.10 13.10
N ALA A 423 -8.78 -30.76 12.15
CA ALA A 423 -8.99 -32.21 12.18
C ALA A 423 -7.72 -33.04 11.90
N SER A 424 -6.62 -32.46 11.41
CA SER A 424 -5.29 -33.14 11.35
C SER A 424 -4.11 -32.14 11.30
N PRO A 425 -3.81 -31.42 12.39
CA PRO A 425 -2.90 -30.25 12.36
C PRO A 425 -1.48 -30.57 11.86
N ALA A 426 -0.92 -31.72 12.27
CA ALA A 426 0.46 -32.13 12.04
C ALA A 426 0.95 -32.05 10.57
N TRP A 427 0.04 -32.20 9.61
CA TRP A 427 0.32 -31.98 8.18
C TRP A 427 -0.55 -30.89 7.56
N ARG A 428 -1.80 -30.71 7.99
CA ARG A 428 -2.70 -29.71 7.39
C ARG A 428 -2.23 -28.28 7.64
N CYS A 429 -1.55 -28.00 8.75
CA CYS A 429 -0.99 -26.67 9.02
C CYS A 429 0.13 -26.25 8.05
N LYS A 430 0.64 -27.16 7.21
CA LYS A 430 1.69 -26.89 6.22
C LYS A 430 1.16 -26.65 4.80
N VAL A 431 -0.14 -26.85 4.55
CA VAL A 431 -0.74 -26.65 3.23
C VAL A 431 -0.95 -25.17 2.92
N ARG A 432 -1.18 -24.84 1.65
CA ARG A 432 -1.45 -23.46 1.20
C ARG A 432 -2.91 -23.23 0.87
N GLY A 433 -3.39 -22.02 1.15
CA GLY A 433 -4.70 -21.54 0.76
C GLY A 433 -4.77 -21.07 -0.69
N GLU A 434 -5.98 -20.75 -1.16
CA GLU A 434 -6.21 -20.14 -2.49
C GLU A 434 -5.48 -18.79 -2.67
N ASP A 435 -5.20 -18.10 -1.58
CA ASP A 435 -4.41 -16.86 -1.51
C ASP A 435 -2.89 -17.11 -1.36
N SER A 436 -2.45 -18.37 -1.46
CA SER A 436 -1.09 -18.85 -1.20
C SER A 436 -0.58 -18.73 0.24
N SER A 437 -1.39 -18.24 1.20
CA SER A 437 -1.04 -18.22 2.62
C SER A 437 -0.89 -19.65 3.17
N VAL A 438 -0.05 -19.84 4.18
CA VAL A 438 0.13 -21.15 4.82
C VAL A 438 -0.94 -21.33 5.89
N ALA A 439 -1.55 -22.51 5.98
CA ALA A 439 -2.61 -22.82 6.93
C ALA A 439 -2.24 -22.47 8.38
N ALA A 440 -0.99 -22.70 8.83
CA ALA A 440 -0.51 -22.29 10.16
C ALA A 440 -0.63 -20.78 10.46
N ALA A 441 -0.60 -19.92 9.43
CA ALA A 441 -0.72 -18.47 9.59
C ALA A 441 -2.17 -17.98 9.53
N ALA A 442 -3.05 -18.71 8.83
CA ALA A 442 -4.45 -18.34 8.65
C ALA A 442 -5.41 -19.05 9.63
N CYS A 443 -5.05 -20.24 10.09
CA CYS A 443 -5.84 -21.10 10.96
C CYS A 443 -5.16 -21.26 12.33
N ALA A 444 -4.89 -20.13 12.99
CA ALA A 444 -4.06 -20.08 14.19
C ALA A 444 -4.62 -20.93 15.36
N THR A 445 -5.94 -20.95 15.55
CA THR A 445 -6.59 -21.76 16.59
C THR A 445 -6.60 -23.23 16.21
N SER A 446 -6.85 -23.55 14.94
CA SER A 446 -6.83 -24.93 14.44
C SER A 446 -5.42 -25.52 14.27
N CYS A 447 -4.36 -24.72 14.41
CA CYS A 447 -2.97 -25.16 14.27
C CYS A 447 -2.12 -25.13 15.54
N ALA A 448 -2.56 -24.50 16.61
CA ALA A 448 -1.85 -24.43 17.88
C ALA A 448 -2.53 -25.31 18.93
N GLU A 449 -1.76 -26.16 19.63
CA GLU A 449 -2.27 -26.92 20.79
C GLU A 449 -2.47 -26.02 22.03
N THR A 450 -1.75 -24.90 22.11
CA THR A 450 -1.97 -23.84 23.10
C THR A 450 -1.84 -22.47 22.44
N CYS A 451 -2.98 -21.80 22.31
CA CYS A 451 -3.09 -20.36 22.52
C CYS A 451 -2.95 -20.06 24.03
#